data_AF-A0A962SNG7-F1
#
_entry.id   AF-A0A962SNG7-F1
#
_cell.length_a   1.000
_cell.length_b   1.000
_cell.length_c   1.000
_cell.angle_alpha   90.00
_cell.angle_beta   90.00
_cell.angle_gamma   90.00
#
_symmetry.space_group_name_H-M   'P 1'
#
loop_
_entity.id
_entity.type
_entity.pdbx_description
1 polymer ?
#
loop_
_entity_poly.entity_id
_entity_poly.type
_entity_poly.pdbx_seq_one_letter_code
_entity_poly.pdbx_strand_id
1 'polypeptide(L)'
;MEALNLGIRADADHAIVWENDRLYLLDQRLLPQQEQYVELQRCHEVAEAIRAMVVRGAPAIGITAAYAVVLAARAGFARSPDGWRELILPDLAVLAASRPTAINLRWAIERMQGLAQRLSGGDPEAALLRAARQIHVEDVADNRRMGAIGARLIDAKTSVITHCNAGALATGGYGTALGVVRSAFALGLIERVYADETRPWFQGSRLTAWELARDGIPVQVMTEGAAAGCMSQGGVGWVIV
;
A
#
# COMPACT_ATOMS: atom_id res chain seq x y z
N MET A 1 -8.55 -5.10 -24.80
CA MET A 1 -7.51 -4.84 -23.79
C MET A 1 -6.90 -6.17 -23.43
N GLU A 2 -5.78 -6.52 -24.07
CA GLU A 2 -5.06 -7.77 -23.79
C GLU A 2 -4.45 -7.70 -22.39
N ALA A 3 -4.57 -8.79 -21.64
CA ALA A 3 -3.93 -8.93 -20.33
C ALA A 3 -2.41 -9.01 -20.54
N LEU A 4 -1.68 -7.97 -20.14
CA LEU A 4 -0.23 -7.97 -20.06
C LEU A 4 0.20 -9.05 -19.06
N ASN A 5 0.78 -10.14 -19.55
CA ASN A 5 1.34 -11.18 -18.69
C ASN A 5 2.71 -10.72 -18.18
N LEU A 6 2.71 -10.00 -17.05
CA LEU A 6 3.93 -9.53 -16.39
C LEU A 6 4.76 -10.68 -15.78
N GLY A 7 4.26 -11.93 -15.77
CA GLY A 7 4.82 -13.02 -14.98
C GLY A 7 4.69 -12.80 -13.46
N ILE A 8 4.05 -11.71 -13.05
CA ILE A 8 3.82 -11.32 -11.66
C ILE A 8 2.46 -11.88 -11.25
N ARG A 9 2.47 -12.84 -10.34
CA ARG A 9 1.25 -13.34 -9.73
C ARG A 9 0.65 -12.20 -8.91
N ALA A 10 -0.61 -11.87 -9.15
CA ALA A 10 -1.32 -10.94 -8.28
C ALA A 10 -1.40 -11.54 -6.88
N ASP A 11 -0.71 -10.93 -5.93
CA ASP A 11 -0.78 -11.22 -4.51
C ASP A 11 -0.71 -9.91 -3.71
N ALA A 12 -0.95 -10.02 -2.40
CA ALA A 12 -1.08 -8.84 -1.54
C ALA A 12 0.26 -8.10 -1.36
N ASP A 13 1.39 -8.80 -1.43
CA ASP A 13 2.74 -8.23 -1.27
C ASP A 13 3.22 -7.51 -2.53
N HIS A 14 2.62 -7.79 -3.69
CA HIS A 14 2.91 -7.14 -4.97
C HIS A 14 1.79 -6.19 -5.42
N ALA A 15 1.16 -5.46 -4.48
CA ALA A 15 0.14 -4.47 -4.79
C ALA A 15 0.68 -3.26 -5.58
N ILE A 16 1.97 -2.96 -5.43
CA ILE A 16 2.69 -1.89 -6.12
C ILE A 16 3.92 -2.52 -6.77
N VAL A 17 4.06 -2.37 -8.08
CA VAL A 17 5.14 -2.99 -8.85
C VAL A 17 5.76 -1.96 -9.78
N TRP A 18 7.09 -1.89 -9.79
CA TRP A 18 7.82 -1.16 -10.82
C TRP A 18 8.58 -2.14 -11.70
N GLU A 19 8.15 -2.30 -12.95
CA GLU A 19 8.68 -3.28 -13.91
C GLU A 19 8.67 -2.67 -15.32
N ASN A 20 9.64 -3.01 -16.17
CA ASN A 20 9.72 -2.48 -17.55
C ASN A 20 9.56 -0.95 -17.63
N ASP A 21 10.18 -0.23 -16.69
CA ASP A 21 10.13 1.23 -16.57
C ASP A 21 8.73 1.83 -16.38
N ARG A 22 7.79 1.02 -15.89
CA ARG A 22 6.39 1.40 -15.68
C ARG A 22 5.96 1.06 -14.25
N LEU A 23 4.96 1.80 -13.77
CA LEU A 23 4.32 1.52 -12.50
C LEU A 23 3.06 0.70 -12.75
N TYR A 24 2.91 -0.41 -12.05
CA TYR A 24 1.72 -1.25 -12.05
C TYR A 24 1.12 -1.25 -10.65
N LEU A 25 -0.19 -1.00 -10.57
CA LEU A 25 -0.94 -1.05 -9.32
C LEU A 25 -2.03 -2.12 -9.43
N LEU A 26 -2.12 -3.01 -8.45
CA LEU A 26 -3.25 -3.93 -8.35
C LEU A 26 -4.51 -3.11 -8.10
N ASP A 27 -5.54 -3.25 -8.95
CA ASP A 27 -6.78 -2.50 -8.84
C ASP A 27 -7.63 -3.01 -7.67
N GLN A 28 -7.45 -2.39 -6.51
CA GLN A 28 -8.13 -2.78 -5.28
C GLN A 28 -9.65 -2.54 -5.33
N ARG A 29 -10.17 -1.87 -6.36
CA ARG A 29 -11.62 -1.68 -6.58
C ARG A 29 -12.28 -2.93 -7.13
N LEU A 30 -11.50 -3.79 -7.78
CA LEU A 30 -12.00 -5.01 -8.41
C LEU A 30 -11.87 -6.24 -7.51
N LEU A 31 -11.07 -6.15 -6.45
CA LEU A 31 -10.99 -7.17 -5.42
C LEU A 31 -12.31 -7.28 -4.64
N PRO A 32 -12.73 -8.50 -4.27
CA PRO A 32 -12.04 -9.79 -4.47
C PRO A 32 -12.33 -10.50 -5.81
N GLN A 33 -13.20 -9.95 -6.66
CA GLN A 33 -13.70 -10.67 -7.84
C GLN A 33 -12.70 -10.76 -8.99
N GLN A 34 -11.85 -9.76 -9.17
CA GLN A 34 -10.85 -9.73 -10.24
C GLN A 34 -9.52 -9.20 -9.74
N GLU A 35 -8.46 -9.84 -10.20
CA GLU A 35 -7.07 -9.51 -9.88
C GLU A 35 -6.42 -8.92 -11.13
N GLN A 36 -6.49 -7.60 -11.27
CA GLN A 36 -6.00 -6.90 -12.46
C GLN A 36 -5.08 -5.75 -12.07
N TYR A 37 -3.99 -5.61 -12.82
CA TYR A 37 -3.09 -4.47 -12.68
C TYR A 37 -3.49 -3.35 -13.63
N VAL A 38 -3.39 -2.11 -13.14
CA VAL A 38 -3.44 -0.89 -13.94
C VAL A 38 -2.00 -0.46 -14.22
N GLU A 39 -1.66 -0.33 -15.49
CA GLU A 39 -0.38 0.25 -15.92
C GLU A 39 -0.45 1.78 -15.90
N LEU A 40 0.59 2.41 -15.36
CA LEU A 40 0.73 3.85 -15.21
C LEU A 40 2.11 4.29 -15.70
N GLN A 41 2.11 5.27 -16.60
CA GLN A 41 3.31 5.78 -17.27
C GLN A 41 3.54 7.28 -16.99
N ARG A 42 2.50 8.00 -16.52
CA ARG A 42 2.55 9.45 -16.34
C ARG A 42 2.08 9.83 -14.94
N CYS A 43 2.65 10.89 -14.37
CA CYS A 43 2.35 11.36 -13.01
C CYS A 43 0.84 11.62 -12.79
N HIS A 44 0.15 12.23 -13.76
CA HIS A 44 -1.29 12.48 -13.65
C HIS A 44 -2.12 11.19 -13.62
N GLU A 45 -1.71 10.13 -14.32
CA GLU A 45 -2.40 8.83 -14.27
C GLU A 45 -2.31 8.24 -12.88
N VAL A 46 -1.16 8.41 -12.21
CA VAL A 46 -0.98 8.01 -10.82
C VAL A 46 -1.84 8.84 -9.87
N ALA A 47 -1.94 10.14 -10.08
CA ALA A 47 -2.81 11.02 -9.30
C ALA A 47 -4.29 10.61 -9.42
N GLU A 48 -4.76 10.29 -10.63
CA GLU A 48 -6.12 9.79 -10.85
C GLU A 48 -6.31 8.39 -10.24
N ALA A 49 -5.32 7.49 -10.32
CA ALA A 49 -5.37 6.19 -9.68
C ALA A 49 -5.50 6.28 -8.14
N ILE A 50 -4.77 7.20 -7.51
CA ILE A 50 -4.89 7.48 -6.07
C ILE A 50 -6.27 8.05 -5.73
N ARG A 51 -6.77 9.01 -6.53
CA ARG A 51 -8.09 9.63 -6.33
C ARG A 51 -9.22 8.61 -6.49
N ALA A 52 -9.12 7.75 -7.49
CA ALA A 52 -10.09 6.71 -7.78
C ALA A 52 -10.03 5.52 -6.81
N MET A 53 -9.06 5.50 -5.89
CA MET A 53 -8.81 4.40 -4.95
C MET A 53 -8.43 3.07 -5.63
N VAL A 54 -7.72 3.13 -6.78
CA VAL A 54 -7.01 1.95 -7.34
C VAL A 54 -6.00 1.44 -6.32
N VAL A 55 -5.28 2.38 -5.68
CA VAL A 55 -4.42 2.15 -4.52
C VAL A 55 -4.92 2.92 -3.31
N ARG A 56 -4.78 2.32 -2.13
CA ARG A 56 -5.18 2.93 -0.86
C ARG A 56 -4.31 2.45 0.29
N GLY A 57 -4.38 3.14 1.43
CA GLY A 57 -3.51 2.89 2.57
C GLY A 57 -2.37 3.90 2.58
N ALA A 58 -2.11 4.50 3.73
CA ALA A 58 -1.22 5.65 3.79
C ALA A 58 0.19 5.32 3.27
N PRO A 59 0.82 4.20 3.66
CA PRO A 59 2.13 3.86 3.13
C PRO A 59 2.11 3.51 1.64
N ALA A 60 1.15 2.71 1.18
CA ALA A 60 1.00 2.38 -0.25
C ALA A 60 0.84 3.64 -1.13
N ILE A 61 0.08 4.63 -0.68
CA ILE A 61 -0.08 5.92 -1.37
C ILE A 61 1.25 6.68 -1.41
N GLY A 62 2.01 6.70 -0.31
CA GLY A 62 3.32 7.35 -0.26
C GLY A 62 4.33 6.70 -1.22
N ILE A 63 4.43 5.37 -1.23
CA ILE A 63 5.29 4.62 -2.15
C ILE A 63 4.89 4.89 -3.60
N THR A 64 3.60 4.81 -3.90
CA THR A 64 3.04 5.10 -5.23
C THR A 64 3.40 6.52 -5.69
N ALA A 65 3.30 7.51 -4.79
CA ALA A 65 3.67 8.89 -5.09
C ALA A 65 5.17 9.06 -5.34
N ALA A 66 6.02 8.32 -4.63
CA ALA A 66 7.46 8.34 -4.89
C ALA A 66 7.77 7.86 -6.32
N TYR A 67 7.13 6.79 -6.79
CA TYR A 67 7.24 6.35 -8.19
C TYR A 67 6.65 7.36 -9.18
N ALA A 68 5.56 8.06 -8.84
CA ALA A 68 5.02 9.12 -9.68
C ALA A 68 6.02 10.27 -9.90
N VAL A 69 6.81 10.63 -8.88
CA VAL A 69 7.88 11.64 -9.02
C VAL A 69 8.96 11.17 -9.99
N VAL A 70 9.29 9.88 -10.03
CA VAL A 70 10.22 9.30 -11.03
C VAL A 70 9.67 9.49 -12.44
N LEU A 71 8.39 9.16 -12.66
CA LEU A 71 7.72 9.33 -13.96
C LEU A 71 7.67 10.81 -14.38
N ALA A 72 7.38 11.73 -13.46
CA ALA A 72 7.39 13.16 -13.71
C ALA A 72 8.80 13.64 -14.11
N ALA A 73 9.82 13.25 -13.35
CA ALA A 73 11.21 13.64 -13.60
C ALA A 73 11.73 13.11 -14.94
N ARG A 74 11.43 11.86 -15.30
CA ARG A 74 11.73 11.30 -16.63
C ARG A 74 11.14 12.15 -17.74
N ALA A 75 9.84 12.45 -17.66
CA ALA A 75 9.15 13.25 -18.67
C ALA A 75 9.65 14.70 -18.73
N GLY A 76 9.94 15.31 -17.58
CA GLY A 76 10.51 16.65 -17.47
C GLY A 76 11.91 16.73 -18.07
N PHE A 77 12.79 15.77 -17.75
CA PHE A 77 14.16 15.71 -18.23
C PHE A 77 14.24 15.50 -19.74
N ALA A 78 13.42 14.60 -20.29
CA ALA A 78 13.32 14.39 -21.73
C ALA A 78 12.91 15.66 -22.51
N ARG A 79 12.16 16.57 -21.86
CA ARG A 79 11.74 17.86 -22.45
C ARG A 79 12.77 18.98 -22.26
N SER A 80 13.42 19.04 -21.10
CA SER A 80 14.43 20.07 -20.80
C SER A 80 15.40 19.58 -19.73
N PRO A 81 16.60 19.10 -20.11
CA PRO A 81 17.61 18.61 -19.17
C PRO A 81 18.05 19.63 -18.12
N ASP A 82 18.02 20.92 -18.45
CA ASP A 82 18.42 21.99 -17.51
C ASP A 82 17.22 22.52 -16.70
N GLY A 83 16.01 22.49 -17.27
CA GLY A 83 14.80 23.09 -16.69
C GLY A 83 13.81 22.11 -16.06
N TRP A 84 14.08 20.80 -16.07
CA TRP A 84 13.11 19.78 -15.68
C TRP A 84 12.53 19.94 -14.28
N ARG A 85 13.32 20.46 -13.32
CA ARG A 85 12.88 20.65 -11.92
C ARG A 85 11.68 21.58 -11.82
N GLU A 86 11.71 22.68 -12.57
CA GLU A 86 10.59 23.63 -12.63
C GLU A 86 9.43 23.05 -13.44
N LEU A 87 9.74 22.32 -14.52
CA LEU A 87 8.73 21.73 -15.39
C LEU A 87 7.84 20.68 -14.70
N ILE A 88 8.32 20.00 -13.67
CA ILE A 88 7.55 18.97 -12.96
C ILE A 88 6.70 19.52 -11.81
N LEU A 89 6.92 20.77 -11.36
CA LEU A 89 6.19 21.32 -10.21
C LEU A 89 4.66 21.28 -10.38
N PRO A 90 4.09 21.58 -11.56
CA PRO A 90 2.64 21.44 -11.76
C PRO A 90 2.14 20.00 -11.58
N ASP A 91 2.89 19.01 -12.08
CA ASP A 91 2.54 17.60 -11.93
C ASP A 91 2.56 17.17 -10.46
N LEU A 92 3.56 17.64 -9.70
CA LEU A 92 3.66 17.35 -8.26
C LEU A 92 2.53 18.01 -7.47
N ALA A 93 2.08 19.21 -7.86
CA ALA A 93 0.95 19.87 -7.25
C ALA A 93 -0.36 19.09 -7.48
N VAL A 94 -0.59 18.59 -8.71
CA VAL A 94 -1.74 17.72 -9.03
C VAL A 94 -1.67 16.42 -8.24
N LEU A 95 -0.50 15.80 -8.15
CA LEU A 95 -0.29 14.58 -7.37
C LEU A 95 -0.59 14.80 -5.88
N ALA A 96 -0.09 15.89 -5.28
CA ALA A 96 -0.35 16.23 -3.89
C ALA A 96 -1.84 16.52 -3.62
N ALA A 97 -2.53 17.13 -4.58
CA ALA A 97 -3.95 17.41 -4.51
C ALA A 97 -4.85 16.17 -4.71
N SER A 98 -4.29 15.02 -5.10
CA SER A 98 -5.08 13.80 -5.30
C SER A 98 -5.77 13.33 -4.00
N ARG A 99 -5.08 13.46 -2.85
CA ARG A 99 -5.63 13.25 -1.50
C ARG A 99 -4.98 14.21 -0.48
N PRO A 100 -5.49 15.46 -0.35
CA PRO A 100 -4.83 16.53 0.42
C PRO A 100 -4.67 16.28 1.92
N THR A 101 -5.28 15.24 2.49
CA THR A 101 -5.11 14.87 3.90
C THR A 101 -4.09 13.74 4.11
N ALA A 102 -3.67 13.04 3.04
CA ALA A 102 -2.73 11.93 3.14
C ALA A 102 -1.31 12.42 3.47
N ILE A 103 -0.88 12.21 4.71
CA ILE A 103 0.44 12.67 5.19
C ILE A 103 1.57 11.95 4.46
N ASN A 104 1.48 10.63 4.30
CA ASN A 104 2.49 9.84 3.57
C ASN A 104 2.64 10.24 2.09
N LEU A 105 1.56 10.73 1.46
CA LEU A 105 1.60 11.29 0.11
C LEU A 105 2.51 12.52 0.07
N ARG A 106 2.23 13.51 0.93
CA ARG A 106 3.03 14.73 1.02
C ARG A 106 4.48 14.44 1.39
N TRP A 107 4.69 13.62 2.42
CA TRP A 107 6.01 13.21 2.86
C TRP A 107 6.85 12.61 1.73
N ALA A 108 6.26 11.70 0.93
CA ALA A 108 6.97 11.07 -0.17
C ALA A 108 7.31 12.07 -1.28
N ILE A 109 6.36 12.94 -1.65
CA ILE A 109 6.60 14.00 -2.65
C ILE A 109 7.72 14.94 -2.18
N GLU A 110 7.64 15.43 -0.94
CA GLU A 110 8.64 16.33 -0.35
C GLU A 110 10.03 15.69 -0.26
N ARG A 111 10.11 14.42 0.18
CA ARG A 111 11.38 13.67 0.24
C ARG A 111 12.00 13.52 -1.14
N MET A 112 11.20 13.19 -2.15
CA MET A 112 11.66 13.00 -3.52
C MET A 112 12.04 14.33 -4.20
N GLN A 113 11.27 15.39 -3.97
CA GLN A 113 11.56 16.74 -4.46
C GLN A 113 12.85 17.31 -3.83
N GLY A 114 13.04 17.10 -2.53
CA GLY A 114 14.27 17.48 -1.84
C GLY A 114 15.50 16.73 -2.38
N LEU A 115 15.35 15.46 -2.79
CA LEU A 115 16.41 14.75 -3.51
C LEU A 115 16.65 15.36 -4.89
N ALA A 116 15.59 15.59 -5.67
CA ALA A 116 15.68 16.18 -7.01
C ALA A 116 16.46 17.51 -7.02
N GLN A 117 16.24 18.36 -6.02
CA GLN A 117 16.96 19.64 -5.86
C GLN A 117 18.46 19.48 -5.60
N ARG A 118 18.88 18.39 -4.95
CA ARG A 118 20.29 18.12 -4.59
C ARG A 118 21.08 17.38 -5.67
N LEU A 119 20.41 16.76 -6.65
CA LEU A 119 21.09 16.09 -7.74
C LEU A 119 21.86 17.13 -8.58
N SER A 120 23.14 16.87 -8.85
CA SER A 120 23.91 17.60 -9.86
C SER A 120 23.60 17.04 -11.25
N GLY A 121 23.99 17.78 -12.30
CA GLY A 121 23.57 17.54 -13.69
C GLY A 121 23.65 16.09 -14.19
N GLY A 122 22.88 15.81 -15.24
CA GLY A 122 22.66 14.47 -15.76
C GLY A 122 21.22 13.99 -15.57
N ASP A 123 20.91 12.81 -16.07
CA ASP A 123 19.59 12.21 -15.99
C ASP A 123 19.24 11.86 -14.53
N PRO A 124 18.17 12.45 -13.94
CA PRO A 124 17.80 12.22 -12.55
C PRO A 124 17.14 10.85 -12.30
N GLU A 125 16.68 10.17 -13.35
CA GLU A 125 15.78 9.03 -13.24
C GLU A 125 16.36 7.92 -12.36
N ALA A 126 17.60 7.49 -12.63
CA ALA A 126 18.21 6.38 -11.91
C ALA A 126 18.35 6.69 -10.40
N ALA A 127 18.65 7.94 -10.04
CA ALA A 127 18.80 8.34 -8.64
C ALA A 127 17.45 8.42 -7.92
N LEU A 128 16.43 8.97 -8.58
CA LEU A 128 15.07 9.03 -8.04
C LEU A 128 14.45 7.63 -7.94
N LEU A 129 14.63 6.77 -8.94
CA LEU A 129 14.13 5.40 -8.90
C LEU A 129 14.76 4.60 -7.76
N ARG A 130 16.07 4.76 -7.51
CA ARG A 130 16.71 4.16 -6.32
C ARG A 130 16.07 4.64 -5.03
N ALA A 131 15.78 5.95 -4.90
CA ALA A 131 15.14 6.49 -3.71
C ALA A 131 13.68 6.01 -3.54
N ALA A 132 12.90 5.92 -4.61
CA ALA A 132 11.55 5.37 -4.57
C ALA A 132 11.53 3.89 -4.16
N ARG A 133 12.42 3.07 -4.76
CA ARG A 133 12.62 1.67 -4.35
C ARG A 133 13.08 1.55 -2.91
N GLN A 134 13.94 2.45 -2.44
CA GLN A 134 14.39 2.47 -1.06
C GLN A 134 13.23 2.74 -0.10
N ILE A 135 12.37 3.73 -0.38
CA ILE A 135 11.16 4.00 0.42
C ILE A 135 10.27 2.74 0.47
N HIS A 136 10.11 2.04 -0.64
CA HIS A 136 9.32 0.81 -0.72
C HIS A 136 9.91 -0.31 0.15
N VAL A 137 11.22 -0.58 0.03
CA VAL A 137 11.91 -1.62 0.80
C VAL A 137 11.94 -1.28 2.30
N GLU A 138 12.15 -0.01 2.65
CA GLU A 138 12.10 0.48 4.03
C GLU A 138 10.73 0.20 4.66
N ASP A 139 9.63 0.49 3.95
CA ASP A 139 8.28 0.22 4.44
C ASP A 139 8.04 -1.27 4.74
N VAL A 140 8.45 -2.17 3.83
CA VAL A 140 8.34 -3.62 4.04
C VAL A 140 9.15 -4.08 5.26
N ALA A 141 10.38 -3.55 5.42
CA ALA A 141 11.24 -3.89 6.54
C ALA A 141 10.63 -3.41 7.88
N ASP A 142 10.11 -2.19 7.91
CA ASP A 142 9.45 -1.61 9.07
C ASP A 142 8.17 -2.37 9.43
N ASN A 143 7.36 -2.76 8.45
CA ASN A 143 6.16 -3.59 8.64
C ASN A 143 6.49 -4.96 9.24
N ARG A 144 7.53 -5.65 8.73
CA ARG A 144 7.99 -6.92 9.29
C ARG A 144 8.49 -6.77 10.72
N ARG A 145 9.25 -5.71 11.00
CA ARG A 145 9.75 -5.41 12.35
C ARG A 145 8.60 -5.11 13.30
N MET A 146 7.64 -4.29 12.89
CA MET A 146 6.43 -3.96 13.64
C MET A 146 5.62 -5.23 13.93
N GLY A 147 5.39 -6.06 12.92
CA GLY A 147 4.70 -7.34 13.06
C GLY A 147 5.33 -8.24 14.11
N ALA A 148 6.66 -8.41 14.04
CA ALA A 148 7.41 -9.23 14.99
C ALA A 148 7.39 -8.65 16.41
N ILE A 149 7.39 -7.32 16.57
CA ILE A 149 7.26 -6.67 17.88
C ILE A 149 5.85 -6.89 18.44
N GLY A 150 4.81 -6.62 17.65
CA GLY A 150 3.42 -6.75 18.08
C GLY A 150 3.05 -8.19 18.41
N ALA A 151 3.54 -9.16 17.64
CA ALA A 151 3.27 -10.58 17.89
C ALA A 151 3.81 -11.07 19.23
N ARG A 152 4.91 -10.47 19.74
CA ARG A 152 5.46 -10.79 21.07
C ARG A 152 4.60 -10.31 22.23
N LEU A 153 3.59 -9.48 21.99
CA LEU A 153 2.64 -9.07 23.02
C LEU A 153 1.51 -10.09 23.21
N ILE A 154 1.34 -11.02 22.26
CA ILE A 154 0.27 -12.02 22.29
C ILE A 154 0.79 -13.27 23.01
N ASP A 155 0.47 -13.40 24.29
CA ASP A 155 1.06 -14.43 25.16
C ASP A 155 0.34 -15.80 25.09
N ALA A 156 -0.86 -15.85 24.52
CA ALA A 156 -1.65 -17.06 24.41
C ALA A 156 -2.47 -17.08 23.11
N LYS A 157 -2.81 -18.30 22.68
CA LYS A 157 -3.64 -18.49 21.49
C LYS A 157 -4.99 -17.77 21.66
N THR A 158 -5.37 -16.98 20.66
CA THR A 158 -6.50 -16.06 20.78
C THR A 158 -7.14 -15.75 19.42
N SER A 159 -8.35 -15.19 19.44
CA SER A 159 -8.94 -14.53 18.28
C SER A 159 -8.69 -13.02 18.31
N VAL A 160 -8.62 -12.42 17.11
CA VAL A 160 -8.36 -10.99 16.92
C VAL A 160 -9.52 -10.35 16.19
N ILE A 161 -9.94 -9.15 16.60
CA ILE A 161 -10.77 -8.27 15.78
C ILE A 161 -9.87 -7.24 15.09
N THR A 162 -10.11 -7.01 13.80
CA THR A 162 -9.45 -5.94 13.03
C THR A 162 -10.50 -5.12 12.30
N HIS A 163 -10.19 -3.84 12.09
CA HIS A 163 -11.07 -2.92 11.37
C HIS A 163 -10.36 -2.36 10.13
N CYS A 164 -11.10 -2.09 9.06
CA CYS A 164 -10.57 -1.63 7.77
C CYS A 164 -9.62 -2.66 7.12
N ASN A 165 -8.61 -2.15 6.42
CA ASN A 165 -7.54 -2.92 5.80
C ASN A 165 -6.20 -2.23 6.09
N ALA A 166 -5.37 -2.90 6.88
CA ALA A 166 -4.04 -2.46 7.30
C ALA A 166 -3.03 -3.60 7.05
N GLY A 167 -3.20 -4.28 5.92
CA GLY A 167 -2.35 -5.37 5.45
C GLY A 167 -1.40 -4.99 4.32
N ALA A 168 -0.96 -6.00 3.57
CA ALA A 168 0.04 -5.84 2.53
C ALA A 168 -0.49 -4.94 1.41
N LEU A 169 -1.77 -5.07 1.06
CA LEU A 169 -2.48 -4.20 0.11
C LEU A 169 -2.46 -2.71 0.49
N ALA A 170 -2.36 -2.39 1.79
CA ALA A 170 -2.35 -1.02 2.29
C ALA A 170 -0.94 -0.41 2.43
N THR A 171 0.10 -1.19 2.13
CA THR A 171 1.50 -0.87 2.41
C THR A 171 2.38 -1.24 1.21
N GLY A 172 3.71 -1.23 1.36
CA GLY A 172 4.64 -1.83 0.41
C GLY A 172 4.68 -3.35 0.46
N GLY A 173 3.97 -3.97 1.40
CA GLY A 173 3.94 -5.41 1.63
C GLY A 173 3.91 -5.72 3.13
N TYR A 174 3.51 -6.95 3.46
CA TYR A 174 3.30 -7.48 4.81
C TYR A 174 2.17 -6.82 5.63
N GLY A 175 2.14 -5.49 5.68
CA GLY A 175 1.14 -4.71 6.43
C GLY A 175 1.53 -4.35 7.85
N THR A 176 0.72 -3.50 8.48
CA THR A 176 0.90 -3.03 9.85
C THR A 176 0.13 -3.91 10.83
N ALA A 177 -1.16 -3.63 11.05
CA ALA A 177 -2.01 -4.43 11.93
C ALA A 177 -2.09 -5.90 11.46
N LEU A 178 -2.26 -6.12 10.15
CA LEU A 178 -2.26 -7.49 9.62
C LEU A 178 -0.84 -8.07 9.51
N GLY A 179 0.20 -7.24 9.54
CA GLY A 179 1.58 -7.70 9.73
C GLY A 179 1.79 -8.33 11.11
N VAL A 180 1.21 -7.73 12.16
CA VAL A 180 1.17 -8.32 13.51
C VAL A 180 0.39 -9.63 13.51
N VAL A 181 -0.80 -9.66 12.88
CA VAL A 181 -1.60 -10.87 12.74
C VAL A 181 -0.81 -11.98 12.02
N ARG A 182 -0.16 -11.66 10.89
CA ARG A 182 0.69 -12.61 10.13
C ARG A 182 1.84 -13.15 10.97
N SER A 183 2.54 -12.27 11.68
CA SER A 183 3.63 -12.66 12.59
C SER A 183 3.14 -13.59 13.69
N ALA A 184 2.03 -13.27 14.34
CA ALA A 184 1.45 -14.07 15.41
C ALA A 184 0.86 -15.40 14.91
N PHE A 185 0.27 -15.42 13.72
CA PHE A 185 -0.27 -16.64 13.11
C PHE A 185 0.86 -17.63 12.77
N ALA A 186 2.00 -17.13 12.26
CA ALA A 186 3.17 -17.95 12.01
C ALA A 186 3.73 -18.62 13.29
N LEU A 187 3.44 -18.05 14.46
CA LEU A 187 3.78 -18.61 15.78
C LEU A 187 2.68 -19.52 16.35
N GLY A 188 1.57 -19.75 15.63
CA GLY A 188 0.44 -20.56 16.08
C GLY A 188 -0.47 -19.87 17.12
N LEU A 189 -0.33 -18.56 17.30
CA LEU A 189 -1.03 -17.79 18.33
C LEU A 189 -2.39 -17.25 17.86
N ILE A 190 -2.64 -17.18 16.56
CA ILE A 190 -3.92 -16.70 16.02
C ILE A 190 -4.81 -17.90 15.72
N GLU A 191 -5.94 -17.98 16.43
CA GLU A 191 -7.00 -18.96 16.15
C GLU A 191 -7.89 -18.52 14.98
N ARG A 192 -8.30 -17.24 15.00
CA ARG A 192 -9.15 -16.63 13.98
C ARG A 192 -9.01 -15.12 13.99
N VAL A 193 -9.22 -14.51 12.84
CA VAL A 193 -9.41 -13.07 12.68
C VAL A 193 -10.88 -12.79 12.35
N TYR A 194 -11.51 -11.93 13.13
CA TYR A 194 -12.79 -11.31 12.81
C TYR A 194 -12.50 -9.98 12.12
N ALA A 195 -12.83 -9.91 10.83
CA ALA A 195 -12.67 -8.69 10.03
C ALA A 195 -14.01 -7.95 9.96
N ASP A 196 -14.07 -6.74 10.51
CA ASP A 196 -15.24 -5.88 10.31
C ASP A 196 -15.41 -5.54 8.83
N GLU A 197 -16.63 -5.58 8.31
CA GLU A 197 -16.89 -5.30 6.90
C GLU A 197 -16.36 -3.92 6.47
N THR A 198 -16.38 -2.94 7.39
CA THR A 198 -15.87 -1.56 7.25
C THR A 198 -16.62 -0.74 6.20
N ARG A 199 -17.81 -0.25 6.53
CA ARG A 199 -18.60 0.59 5.62
C ARG A 199 -17.98 1.98 5.45
N PRO A 200 -18.26 2.69 4.33
CA PRO A 200 -19.09 2.28 3.20
C PRO A 200 -18.31 1.59 2.07
N TRP A 201 -16.99 1.49 2.16
CA TRP A 201 -16.15 0.98 1.06
C TRP A 201 -15.85 -0.51 1.16
N PHE A 202 -16.20 -1.11 2.29
CA PHE A 202 -16.12 -2.53 2.56
C PHE A 202 -14.69 -3.08 2.55
N GLN A 203 -13.73 -2.31 3.09
CA GLN A 203 -12.31 -2.69 3.08
C GLN A 203 -12.06 -4.04 3.77
N GLY A 204 -12.74 -4.29 4.89
CA GLY A 204 -12.47 -5.52 5.64
C GLY A 204 -13.03 -6.75 4.96
N SER A 205 -14.23 -6.67 4.38
CA SER A 205 -14.81 -7.80 3.64
C SER A 205 -14.18 -8.01 2.26
N ARG A 206 -13.76 -6.93 1.58
CA ARG A 206 -13.21 -7.01 0.22
C ARG A 206 -11.71 -7.26 0.17
N LEU A 207 -10.94 -6.63 1.06
CA LEU A 207 -9.47 -6.65 1.01
C LEU A 207 -8.86 -7.47 2.15
N THR A 208 -9.24 -7.20 3.41
CA THR A 208 -8.68 -7.92 4.57
C THR A 208 -9.01 -9.39 4.52
N ALA A 209 -10.28 -9.74 4.31
CA ALA A 209 -10.67 -11.15 4.18
C ALA A 209 -10.01 -11.84 2.98
N TRP A 210 -9.84 -11.13 1.87
CA TRP A 210 -9.19 -11.68 0.68
C TRP A 210 -7.71 -12.00 0.92
N GLU A 211 -6.95 -11.07 1.51
CA GLU A 211 -5.51 -11.31 1.72
C GLU A 211 -5.25 -12.34 2.84
N LEU A 212 -6.04 -12.32 3.92
CA LEU A 212 -5.90 -13.30 5.00
C LEU A 212 -6.26 -14.71 4.54
N ALA A 213 -7.33 -14.86 3.75
CA ALA A 213 -7.72 -16.16 3.21
C ALA A 213 -6.65 -16.74 2.26
N ARG A 214 -6.00 -15.89 1.46
CA ARG A 214 -4.88 -16.30 0.60
C ARG A 214 -3.65 -16.77 1.37
N ASP A 215 -3.40 -16.16 2.53
CA ASP A 215 -2.31 -16.54 3.43
C ASP A 215 -2.67 -17.75 4.30
N GLY A 216 -3.87 -18.31 4.16
CA GLY A 216 -4.35 -19.43 4.97
C GLY A 216 -4.69 -19.05 6.42
N ILE A 217 -4.79 -17.75 6.71
CA ILE A 217 -5.17 -17.24 8.03
C ILE A 217 -6.69 -17.36 8.17
N PRO A 218 -7.21 -18.09 9.18
CA PRO A 218 -8.65 -18.24 9.37
C PRO A 218 -9.30 -16.88 9.60
N VAL A 219 -10.18 -16.47 8.68
CA VAL A 219 -10.86 -15.18 8.73
C VAL A 219 -12.37 -15.36 8.63
N GLN A 220 -13.09 -14.58 9.43
CA GLN A 220 -14.54 -14.47 9.38
C GLN A 220 -14.92 -12.99 9.26
N VAL A 221 -15.66 -12.65 8.22
CA VAL A 221 -16.20 -11.30 8.06
C VAL A 221 -17.38 -11.13 9.01
N MET A 222 -17.45 -9.98 9.70
CA MET A 222 -18.60 -9.59 10.49
C MET A 222 -19.08 -8.19 10.12
N THR A 223 -20.36 -7.92 10.32
CA THR A 223 -20.86 -6.54 10.26
C THR A 223 -20.28 -5.77 11.43
N GLU A 224 -19.91 -4.51 11.21
CA GLU A 224 -19.23 -3.70 12.24
C GLU A 224 -20.09 -3.53 13.53
N GLY A 225 -21.41 -3.59 13.41
CA GLY A 225 -22.34 -3.58 14.55
C GLY A 225 -22.33 -4.86 15.39
N ALA A 226 -21.77 -5.96 14.88
CA ALA A 226 -21.67 -7.23 15.61
C ALA A 226 -20.43 -7.30 16.52
N ALA A 227 -19.48 -6.36 16.40
CA ALA A 227 -18.22 -6.39 17.14
C ALA A 227 -18.41 -6.46 18.65
N ALA A 228 -19.32 -5.65 19.22
CA ALA A 228 -19.61 -5.67 20.66
C ALA A 228 -20.20 -7.02 21.13
N GLY A 229 -21.07 -7.63 20.30
CA GLY A 229 -21.63 -8.95 20.59
C GLY A 229 -20.58 -10.07 20.46
N CYS A 230 -19.64 -9.95 19.53
CA CYS A 230 -18.51 -10.87 19.41
C CYS A 230 -17.60 -10.79 20.65
N MET A 231 -17.26 -9.58 21.09
CA MET A 231 -16.44 -9.36 22.29
C MET A 231 -17.12 -9.90 23.56
N SER A 232 -18.44 -9.72 23.71
CA SER A 232 -19.16 -10.16 24.91
C SER A 232 -19.26 -11.68 25.06
N GLN A 233 -19.11 -12.44 23.97
CA GLN A 233 -19.06 -13.91 23.98
C GLN A 233 -17.70 -14.47 24.44
N GLY A 234 -16.67 -13.62 24.57
CA GLY A 234 -15.31 -14.02 24.93
C GLY A 234 -14.51 -14.61 23.76
N GLY A 235 -13.30 -15.10 24.04
CA GLY A 235 -12.42 -15.72 23.04
C GLY A 235 -11.65 -14.74 22.13
N VAL A 236 -12.05 -13.47 22.09
CA VAL A 236 -11.28 -12.37 21.48
C VAL A 236 -10.36 -11.75 22.53
N GLY A 237 -9.04 -11.85 22.35
CA GLY A 237 -8.06 -11.28 23.27
C GLY A 237 -7.50 -9.94 22.80
N TRP A 238 -7.62 -9.62 21.50
CA TRP A 238 -6.99 -8.44 20.91
C TRP A 238 -7.88 -7.76 19.88
N VAL A 239 -7.75 -6.44 19.85
CA VAL A 239 -8.17 -5.58 18.74
C VAL A 239 -6.91 -4.94 18.18
N ILE A 240 -6.65 -5.08 16.88
CA ILE A 240 -5.45 -4.54 16.22
C ILE A 240 -5.91 -3.73 15.00
N VAL A 241 -5.52 -2.45 14.92
CA VAL A 241 -5.95 -1.50 13.88
C VAL A 241 -4.79 -0.64 13.37
#